data_AF-A0A971JVG2-F1
#
_entry.id   AF-A0A971JVG2-F1
#
_cell.length_a   1.000
_cell.length_b   1.000
_cell.length_c   1.000
_cell.angle_alpha   90.00
_cell.angle_beta   90.00
_cell.angle_gamma   90.00
#
_symmetry.space_group_name_H-M   'P 1'
#
loop_
_entity.id
_entity.type
_entity.pdbx_description
1 polymer ?
#
loop_
_entity_poly.entity_id
_entity_poly.type
_entity_poly.pdbx_seq_one_letter_code
_entity_poly.pdbx_strand_id
1 'polypeptide(L)'
;MTSPPQRSGRRAAAALAVAAAVLALAVPALAQQRPTAPVGADGLTASDGTRTLRVSQSQGLTSSGQVVGVSGSGFDPNKGIYVALCVVTPADRPPSPCGGGIDQTGATGASAWVSSNPPTYGDGLATPYGPGGSFSVNITVAAVVSDGYDCRRIQCAIVSRNDHTRTADRGQDIFIPVTFADGPSGQPTTTAPPASTAPTTTPTTIAPPPPASTTEPSRAPDVEISADGLTGTAGARSIALSAASDLDPAGTEVTVDGAGFDPAVPVQVTLCRAAASATEAPGPCLAGSSPDASRVVAVDPQEGDGYVAFADDGSFTLDLEVAAVIDGDTDCREVECAVTVRRYAVGDDDTAAAAADRTLDLAVPVAFLAESPVEPADEPDDDEEAAAPAVTASDTDDGGGSSLPWLLGGLTVLAAAGGGAAWFVRSRRVAAP
;
A
#
# COMPACT_ATOMS: atom_id res chain seq x y z
N MET A 1 75.01 -28.85 69.95
CA MET A 1 74.92 -27.57 69.22
C MET A 1 73.65 -27.57 68.38
N THR A 2 73.21 -26.38 67.98
CA THR A 2 72.07 -26.06 67.08
C THR A 2 70.65 -26.12 67.65
N SER A 3 70.28 -24.95 68.16
CA SER A 3 68.96 -24.30 68.24
C SER A 3 68.23 -24.18 66.88
N PRO A 4 66.94 -23.76 66.89
CA PRO A 4 65.88 -24.12 65.94
C PRO A 4 65.46 -22.86 65.10
N PRO A 5 64.18 -22.50 64.82
CA PRO A 5 62.93 -23.23 64.51
C PRO A 5 62.16 -22.66 63.27
N GLN A 6 60.93 -23.16 63.06
CA GLN A 6 59.69 -22.45 62.64
C GLN A 6 59.31 -22.21 61.15
N ARG A 7 58.04 -22.62 60.88
CA ARG A 7 56.95 -21.95 60.12
C ARG A 7 57.17 -21.72 58.62
N SER A 8 56.20 -21.64 57.70
CA SER A 8 54.73 -21.62 57.65
C SER A 8 54.38 -21.53 56.15
N GLY A 9 53.20 -21.95 55.68
CA GLY A 9 52.82 -21.66 54.29
C GLY A 9 51.41 -22.10 53.89
N ARG A 10 50.48 -21.14 53.93
CA ARG A 10 49.12 -21.20 53.36
C ARG A 10 49.18 -21.34 51.83
N ARG A 11 48.25 -22.09 51.21
CA ARG A 11 47.61 -21.67 49.94
C ARG A 11 46.15 -22.13 49.89
N ALA A 12 45.26 -21.14 49.90
CA ALA A 12 43.87 -21.26 49.54
C ALA A 12 43.73 -21.47 48.02
N ALA A 13 42.83 -22.33 47.60
CA ALA A 13 42.34 -22.40 46.22
C ALA A 13 40.89 -21.89 46.23
N ALA A 14 40.70 -20.67 45.76
CA ALA A 14 39.38 -20.12 45.45
C ALA A 14 39.06 -20.47 43.99
N ALA A 15 38.00 -21.25 43.78
CA ALA A 15 37.43 -21.51 42.47
C ALA A 15 36.53 -20.32 42.08
N LEU A 16 36.89 -19.60 41.01
CA LEU A 16 36.00 -18.65 40.35
C LEU A 16 35.06 -19.44 39.41
N ALA A 17 33.78 -19.50 39.75
CA ALA A 17 32.72 -19.86 38.81
C ALA A 17 32.24 -18.57 38.12
N VAL A 18 32.46 -18.45 36.81
CA VAL A 18 31.89 -17.38 35.97
C VAL A 18 30.50 -17.83 35.53
N ALA A 19 29.46 -17.35 36.21
CA ALA A 19 28.08 -17.46 35.75
C ALA A 19 27.79 -16.28 34.82
N ALA A 20 27.71 -16.54 33.51
CA ALA A 20 27.22 -15.57 32.53
C ALA A 20 25.69 -15.51 32.61
N ALA A 21 25.16 -14.54 33.35
CA ALA A 21 23.74 -14.20 33.33
C ALA A 21 23.48 -13.28 32.12
N VAL A 22 23.02 -13.85 31.01
CA VAL A 22 22.42 -13.08 29.91
C VAL A 22 21.01 -12.71 30.34
N LEU A 23 20.86 -11.51 30.93
CA LEU A 23 19.55 -10.94 31.21
C LEU A 23 19.01 -10.37 29.89
N ALA A 24 18.29 -11.19 29.14
CA ALA A 24 17.50 -10.73 28.00
C ALA A 24 16.41 -9.78 28.52
N LEU A 25 16.59 -8.48 28.30
CA LEU A 25 15.52 -7.51 28.41
C LEU A 25 14.54 -7.76 27.25
N ALA A 26 13.62 -8.70 27.45
CA ALA A 26 12.41 -8.77 26.65
C ALA A 26 11.57 -7.53 27.02
N VAL A 27 11.71 -6.46 26.25
CA VAL A 27 10.69 -5.41 26.21
C VAL A 27 9.48 -6.07 25.55
N PRO A 28 8.34 -6.25 26.24
CA PRO A 28 7.14 -6.61 25.52
C PRO A 28 6.82 -5.42 24.64
N ALA A 29 6.88 -5.59 23.32
CA ALA A 29 6.14 -4.73 22.42
C ALA A 29 4.67 -4.91 22.82
N LEU A 30 4.13 -4.00 23.62
CA LEU A 30 2.68 -3.89 23.79
C LEU A 30 2.14 -3.49 22.42
N ALA A 31 1.81 -4.47 21.59
CA ALA A 31 0.84 -4.27 20.54
C ALA A 31 -0.41 -3.73 21.23
N GLN A 32 -0.72 -2.45 21.03
CA GLN A 32 -1.89 -1.82 21.61
C GLN A 32 -3.13 -2.52 21.02
N GLN A 33 -3.66 -3.47 21.77
CA GLN A 33 -4.83 -4.24 21.38
C GLN A 33 -6.01 -3.29 21.23
N ARG A 34 -6.64 -3.31 20.05
CA ARG A 34 -7.80 -2.48 19.70
C ARG A 34 -8.88 -2.59 20.81
N PRO A 35 -9.30 -1.50 21.47
CA PRO A 35 -10.45 -1.53 22.35
C PRO A 35 -11.67 -1.96 21.55
N THR A 36 -12.27 -3.10 21.89
CA THR A 36 -13.50 -3.56 21.22
C THR A 36 -14.68 -2.93 21.96
N ALA A 37 -15.15 -1.79 21.47
CA ALA A 37 -16.35 -1.16 22.00
C ALA A 37 -17.58 -1.99 21.62
N PRO A 38 -18.36 -2.55 22.57
CA PRO A 38 -19.61 -3.21 22.25
C PRO A 38 -20.58 -2.26 21.53
N VAL A 39 -21.26 -2.80 20.51
CA VAL A 39 -22.32 -2.12 19.77
C VAL A 39 -23.66 -2.43 20.46
N GLY A 40 -24.48 -1.40 20.67
CA GLY A 40 -25.82 -1.51 21.22
C GLY A 40 -26.75 -2.33 20.32
N ALA A 41 -27.86 -2.79 20.89
CA ALA A 41 -28.81 -3.66 20.19
C ALA A 41 -29.47 -2.99 18.97
N ASP A 42 -29.51 -1.66 18.93
CA ASP A 42 -30.00 -0.89 17.79
C ASP A 42 -28.98 -0.82 16.63
N GLY A 43 -27.73 -1.23 16.86
CA GLY A 43 -26.65 -1.11 15.88
C GLY A 43 -26.22 0.33 15.61
N LEU A 44 -26.68 1.31 16.39
CA LEU A 44 -26.45 2.74 16.13
C LEU A 44 -25.48 3.38 17.11
N THR A 45 -25.21 2.72 18.24
CA THR A 45 -24.35 3.25 19.30
C THR A 45 -23.26 2.23 19.64
N ALA A 46 -22.03 2.68 19.81
CA ALA A 46 -20.94 1.86 20.33
C ALA A 46 -20.22 2.61 21.45
N SER A 47 -19.91 1.92 22.55
CA SER A 47 -19.22 2.52 23.70
C SER A 47 -18.26 1.55 24.37
N ASP A 48 -17.08 2.04 24.77
CA ASP A 48 -16.11 1.28 25.58
C ASP A 48 -16.17 1.63 27.08
N GLY A 49 -17.22 2.35 27.50
CA GLY A 49 -17.39 2.85 28.87
C GLY A 49 -16.72 4.21 29.14
N THR A 50 -15.84 4.68 28.24
CA THR A 50 -15.25 6.03 28.29
C THR A 50 -15.77 6.87 27.15
N ARG A 51 -15.64 6.36 25.93
CA ARG A 51 -16.04 6.99 24.68
C ARG A 51 -17.36 6.39 24.22
N THR A 52 -18.18 7.20 23.58
CA THR A 52 -19.40 6.76 22.91
C THR A 52 -19.43 7.37 21.51
N LEU A 53 -19.67 6.55 20.49
CA LEU A 53 -19.96 6.96 19.13
C LEU A 53 -21.41 6.59 18.81
N ARG A 54 -22.11 7.47 18.10
CA ARG A 54 -23.49 7.26 17.66
C ARG A 54 -23.65 7.70 16.22
N VAL A 55 -24.35 6.89 15.42
CA VAL A 55 -24.72 7.21 14.04
C VAL A 55 -26.24 7.34 13.91
N SER A 56 -26.66 8.15 12.94
CA SER A 56 -28.08 8.30 12.59
C SER A 56 -28.65 7.08 11.88
N GLN A 57 -27.82 6.36 11.12
CA GLN A 57 -28.17 5.12 10.44
C GLN A 57 -26.90 4.28 10.23
N SER A 58 -27.00 2.96 10.41
CA SER A 58 -25.93 2.01 10.11
C SER A 58 -26.35 0.91 9.14
N GLN A 59 -27.64 0.68 8.95
CA GLN A 59 -28.15 -0.40 8.10
C GLN A 59 -28.96 0.14 6.93
N GLY A 60 -29.02 -0.62 5.84
CA GLY A 60 -29.79 -0.26 4.65
C GLY A 60 -29.38 1.07 4.04
N LEU A 61 -28.09 1.42 4.10
CA LEU A 61 -27.55 2.64 3.51
C LEU A 61 -27.66 2.60 1.98
N THR A 62 -27.84 3.76 1.36
CA THR A 62 -27.90 3.91 -0.10
C THR A 62 -26.50 3.75 -0.71
N SER A 63 -26.37 2.98 -1.80
CA SER A 63 -25.05 2.69 -2.37
C SER A 63 -24.35 3.88 -3.04
N SER A 64 -25.10 4.91 -3.46
CA SER A 64 -24.62 6.01 -4.33
C SER A 64 -24.36 7.34 -3.61
N GLY A 65 -24.01 7.30 -2.33
CA GLY A 65 -23.78 8.50 -1.52
C GLY A 65 -24.99 8.85 -0.66
N GLN A 66 -24.85 8.68 0.66
CA GLN A 66 -25.84 9.04 1.67
C GLN A 66 -25.15 9.83 2.78
N VAL A 67 -25.79 10.92 3.23
CA VAL A 67 -25.30 11.66 4.40
C VAL A 67 -25.72 10.91 5.67
N VAL A 68 -24.76 10.62 6.54
CA VAL A 68 -24.94 10.05 7.87
C VAL A 68 -24.44 11.05 8.91
N GLY A 69 -25.32 11.46 9.81
CA GLY A 69 -24.94 12.21 11.00
C GLY A 69 -24.28 11.29 12.02
N VAL A 70 -23.16 11.75 12.57
CA VAL A 70 -22.35 11.05 13.58
C VAL A 70 -22.09 11.98 14.76
N SER A 71 -22.32 11.49 15.97
CA SER A 71 -21.98 12.21 17.19
C SER A 71 -21.15 11.36 18.12
N GLY A 72 -20.34 12.01 18.95
CA GLY A 72 -19.52 11.33 19.94
C GLY A 72 -19.37 12.11 21.23
N SER A 73 -18.90 11.42 22.28
CA SER A 73 -18.59 11.98 23.60
C SER A 73 -17.54 11.15 24.32
N GLY A 74 -16.76 11.77 25.22
CA GLY A 74 -15.76 11.08 26.04
C GLY A 74 -14.41 10.87 25.34
N PHE A 75 -14.20 11.46 24.16
CA PHE A 75 -12.93 11.46 23.46
C PHE A 75 -11.90 12.35 24.16
N ASP A 76 -10.62 12.09 23.94
CA ASP A 76 -9.52 12.93 24.42
C ASP A 76 -9.35 14.14 23.49
N PRO A 77 -9.72 15.37 23.92
CA PRO A 77 -9.65 16.55 23.07
C PRO A 77 -8.21 16.98 22.74
N ASN A 78 -7.20 16.39 23.38
CA ASN A 78 -5.79 16.61 23.04
C ASN A 78 -5.35 15.79 21.82
N LYS A 79 -6.20 14.90 21.34
CA LYS A 79 -5.96 14.02 20.19
C LYS A 79 -7.08 14.22 19.17
N GLY A 80 -6.75 14.73 18.00
CA GLY A 80 -7.72 14.83 16.92
C GLY A 80 -8.10 13.44 16.38
N ILE A 81 -9.28 13.35 15.78
CA ILE A 81 -9.80 12.13 15.15
C ILE A 81 -10.35 12.40 13.75
N TYR A 82 -10.31 11.37 12.92
CA TYR A 82 -11.22 11.25 11.78
C TYR A 82 -12.43 10.41 12.13
N VAL A 83 -13.58 10.84 11.62
CA VAL A 83 -14.81 10.05 11.53
C VAL A 83 -15.06 9.74 10.07
N ALA A 84 -15.08 8.47 9.68
CA ALA A 84 -15.24 8.05 8.28
C ALA A 84 -15.84 6.64 8.15
N LEU A 85 -16.33 6.28 6.96
CA LEU A 85 -16.60 4.89 6.60
C LEU A 85 -15.29 4.20 6.22
N CYS A 86 -14.96 3.07 6.83
CA CYS A 86 -13.72 2.34 6.56
C CYS A 86 -13.94 0.84 6.41
N VAL A 87 -13.04 0.19 5.68
CA VAL A 87 -12.91 -1.27 5.68
C VAL A 87 -12.39 -1.72 7.06
N VAL A 88 -13.03 -2.74 7.62
CA VAL A 88 -12.61 -3.32 8.89
C VAL A 88 -11.45 -4.28 8.64
N THR A 89 -10.29 -3.91 9.16
CA THR A 89 -9.08 -4.74 9.14
C THR A 89 -8.93 -5.54 10.44
N PRO A 90 -8.08 -6.59 10.44
CA PRO A 90 -7.65 -7.28 11.65
C PRO A 90 -7.22 -6.33 12.77
N ALA A 91 -7.34 -6.77 14.02
CA ALA A 91 -7.20 -5.91 15.21
C ALA A 91 -5.81 -5.28 15.38
N ASP A 92 -4.78 -5.87 14.76
CA ASP A 92 -3.39 -5.41 14.74
C ASP A 92 -3.13 -4.30 13.70
N ARG A 93 -4.11 -3.94 12.87
CA ARG A 93 -3.98 -2.94 11.80
C ARG A 93 -5.02 -1.83 11.89
N PRO A 94 -4.73 -0.61 11.38
CA PRO A 94 -5.73 0.44 11.24
C PRO A 94 -6.80 0.05 10.22
N PRO A 95 -8.07 0.45 10.42
CA PRO A 95 -9.09 0.32 9.40
C PRO A 95 -8.69 1.19 8.22
N SER A 96 -8.66 0.55 7.06
CA SER A 96 -8.18 1.12 5.81
C SER A 96 -8.57 0.18 4.65
N PRO A 97 -8.93 0.71 3.47
CA PRO A 97 -9.10 2.14 3.17
C PRO A 97 -10.33 2.73 3.87
N CYS A 98 -10.32 4.06 4.04
CA CYS A 98 -11.46 4.84 4.51
C CYS A 98 -11.96 5.74 3.37
N GLY A 99 -13.26 5.90 3.24
CA GLY A 99 -13.88 6.84 2.31
C GLY A 99 -13.38 8.25 2.56
N GLY A 100 -12.96 8.94 1.50
CA GLY A 100 -12.37 10.28 1.56
C GLY A 100 -10.92 10.34 2.03
N GLY A 101 -10.33 9.21 2.45
CA GLY A 101 -8.95 9.16 2.93
C GLY A 101 -8.69 10.11 4.12
N ILE A 102 -7.49 10.70 4.13
CA ILE A 102 -7.14 11.78 5.06
C ILE A 102 -7.62 13.08 4.40
N ASP A 103 -8.88 13.45 4.62
CA ASP A 103 -9.45 14.67 4.02
C ASP A 103 -9.00 15.92 4.78
N GLN A 104 -7.77 16.36 4.51
CA GLN A 104 -7.21 17.60 5.06
C GLN A 104 -7.75 18.86 4.36
N THR A 105 -8.70 18.70 3.43
CA THR A 105 -9.34 19.81 2.70
C THR A 105 -10.79 20.01 3.13
N GLY A 106 -11.41 19.00 3.75
CA GLY A 106 -12.85 18.93 4.04
C GLY A 106 -13.74 18.84 2.79
N ALA A 107 -13.16 18.71 1.59
CA ALA A 107 -13.87 18.87 0.32
C ALA A 107 -14.62 17.59 -0.11
N THR A 108 -14.21 16.41 0.36
CA THR A 108 -14.84 15.15 -0.03
C THR A 108 -16.17 14.95 0.68
N GLY A 109 -16.29 15.49 1.90
CA GLY A 109 -17.40 15.22 2.82
C GLY A 109 -17.50 13.76 3.26
N ALA A 110 -16.61 12.86 2.81
CA ALA A 110 -16.66 11.43 3.12
C ALA A 110 -15.98 11.07 4.46
N SER A 111 -15.20 12.00 4.99
CA SER A 111 -14.70 11.97 6.36
C SER A 111 -14.88 13.34 7.03
N ALA A 112 -14.86 13.36 8.36
CA ALA A 112 -14.87 14.58 9.15
C ALA A 112 -13.69 14.58 10.11
N TRP A 113 -12.91 15.67 10.11
CA TRP A 113 -11.81 15.88 11.05
C TRP A 113 -12.32 16.62 12.29
N VAL A 114 -12.13 16.03 13.46
CA VAL A 114 -12.48 16.63 14.75
C VAL A 114 -11.20 16.84 15.56
N SER A 115 -10.83 18.08 15.84
CA SER A 115 -9.66 18.42 16.64
C SER A 115 -9.78 19.81 17.27
N SER A 116 -9.49 19.92 18.56
CA SER A 116 -9.38 21.21 19.26
C SER A 116 -7.99 21.84 19.15
N ASN A 117 -7.00 21.07 18.67
CA ASN A 117 -5.63 21.50 18.50
C ASN A 117 -5.10 20.99 17.15
N PRO A 118 -5.77 21.33 16.02
CA PRO A 118 -5.24 20.96 14.72
C PRO A 118 -3.90 21.68 14.49
N PRO A 119 -2.99 21.11 13.70
CA PRO A 119 -1.92 21.88 13.07
C PRO A 119 -2.50 23.08 12.30
N THR A 120 -1.68 24.10 12.03
CA THR A 120 -2.14 25.35 11.42
C THR A 120 -2.86 25.18 10.07
N TYR A 121 -2.53 24.15 9.29
CA TYR A 121 -3.26 23.85 8.05
C TYR A 121 -4.70 23.37 8.28
N GLY A 122 -5.01 22.87 9.48
CA GLY A 122 -6.35 22.45 9.87
C GLY A 122 -7.20 23.58 10.47
N ASP A 123 -6.66 24.79 10.57
CA ASP A 123 -7.41 25.95 11.05
C ASP A 123 -8.59 26.23 10.14
N GLY A 124 -9.81 26.16 10.70
CA GLY A 124 -11.05 26.33 9.96
C GLY A 124 -11.54 25.08 9.19
N LEU A 125 -10.75 23.99 9.18
CA LEU A 125 -11.12 22.70 8.55
C LEU A 125 -11.55 21.67 9.59
N ALA A 126 -10.81 21.58 10.71
CA ALA A 126 -11.17 20.68 11.80
C ALA A 126 -12.34 21.26 12.61
N THR A 127 -13.32 20.40 12.92
CA THR A 127 -14.36 20.73 13.89
C THR A 127 -13.78 20.62 15.30
N PRO A 128 -13.78 21.67 16.12
CA PRO A 128 -13.28 21.56 17.49
C PRO A 128 -14.18 20.64 18.32
N TYR A 129 -13.59 19.89 19.25
CA TYR A 129 -14.39 19.18 20.25
C TYR A 129 -15.16 20.17 21.11
N GLY A 130 -16.39 19.79 21.45
CA GLY A 130 -17.17 20.36 22.53
C GLY A 130 -16.76 19.82 23.91
N PRO A 131 -17.42 20.28 24.97
CA PRO A 131 -17.16 19.85 26.35
C PRO A 131 -17.15 18.33 26.50
N GLY A 132 -16.20 17.81 27.28
CA GLY A 132 -16.06 16.37 27.54
C GLY A 132 -15.67 15.54 26.31
N GLY A 133 -14.99 16.14 25.33
CA GLY A 133 -14.60 15.43 24.10
C GLY A 133 -15.79 15.09 23.21
N SER A 134 -16.79 15.97 23.16
CA SER A 134 -17.99 15.76 22.36
C SER A 134 -17.84 16.31 20.95
N PHE A 135 -18.58 15.78 19.99
CA PHE A 135 -18.67 16.32 18.64
C PHE A 135 -19.97 15.90 17.95
N SER A 136 -20.33 16.60 16.88
CA SER A 136 -21.41 16.24 15.97
C SER A 136 -21.01 16.67 14.56
N VAL A 137 -20.95 15.71 13.63
CA VAL A 137 -20.48 15.90 12.26
C VAL A 137 -21.37 15.12 11.30
N ASN A 138 -21.31 15.45 10.01
CA ASN A 138 -21.94 14.68 8.95
C ASN A 138 -20.84 14.11 8.05
N ILE A 139 -21.03 12.87 7.61
CA ILE A 139 -20.19 12.26 6.57
C ILE A 139 -21.06 11.70 5.44
N THR A 140 -20.58 11.77 4.22
CA THR A 140 -21.21 11.17 3.03
C THR A 140 -20.61 9.79 2.80
N VAL A 141 -21.43 8.76 2.89
CA VAL A 141 -21.01 7.36 2.74
C VAL A 141 -21.51 6.76 1.44
N ALA A 142 -20.65 6.01 0.75
CA ALA A 142 -20.99 5.24 -0.44
C ALA A 142 -20.59 3.78 -0.25
N ALA A 143 -21.22 2.86 -0.99
CA ALA A 143 -20.94 1.43 -0.87
C ALA A 143 -19.50 1.10 -1.28
N VAL A 144 -18.97 1.79 -2.29
CA VAL A 144 -17.58 1.67 -2.71
C VAL A 144 -16.78 2.75 -2.01
N VAL A 145 -15.83 2.35 -1.16
CA VAL A 145 -15.01 3.29 -0.36
C VAL A 145 -13.69 3.66 -1.03
N SER A 146 -13.23 2.79 -1.94
CA SER A 146 -12.06 2.94 -2.80
C SER A 146 -12.17 1.88 -3.90
N ASP A 147 -11.44 2.03 -4.99
CA ASP A 147 -11.39 1.02 -6.06
C ASP A 147 -11.04 -0.36 -5.48
N GLY A 148 -11.80 -1.39 -5.87
CA GLY A 148 -11.69 -2.75 -5.32
C GLY A 148 -12.33 -2.99 -3.95
N TYR A 149 -12.80 -1.96 -3.23
CA TYR A 149 -13.35 -2.08 -1.88
C TYR A 149 -14.84 -1.71 -1.81
N ASP A 150 -15.68 -2.73 -1.98
CA ASP A 150 -17.14 -2.62 -1.95
C ASP A 150 -17.73 -3.19 -0.65
N CYS A 151 -18.22 -2.30 0.22
CA CYS A 151 -18.83 -2.60 1.52
C CYS A 151 -20.14 -3.39 1.47
N ARG A 152 -20.64 -3.73 0.27
CA ARG A 152 -21.69 -4.76 0.10
C ARG A 152 -21.13 -6.17 0.16
N ARG A 153 -19.83 -6.33 -0.11
CA ARG A 153 -19.14 -7.63 -0.20
C ARG A 153 -18.14 -7.85 0.92
N ILE A 154 -17.61 -6.77 1.51
CA ILE A 154 -16.63 -6.81 2.60
C ILE A 154 -17.15 -6.09 3.83
N GLN A 155 -16.59 -6.43 5.00
CA GLN A 155 -16.99 -5.79 6.25
C GLN A 155 -16.48 -4.35 6.32
N CYS A 156 -17.42 -3.41 6.43
CA CYS A 156 -17.12 -2.01 6.69
C CYS A 156 -17.80 -1.51 7.98
N ALA A 157 -17.32 -0.38 8.49
CA ALA A 157 -17.86 0.30 9.66
C ALA A 157 -17.67 1.82 9.54
N ILE A 158 -18.55 2.59 10.16
CA ILE A 158 -18.26 3.98 10.50
C ILE A 158 -17.33 3.96 11.72
N VAL A 159 -16.21 4.64 11.61
CA VAL A 159 -15.10 4.56 12.55
C VAL A 159 -14.71 5.95 13.02
N SER A 160 -14.53 6.13 14.33
CA SER A 160 -13.63 7.17 14.84
C SER A 160 -12.23 6.58 14.92
N ARG A 161 -11.18 7.31 14.51
CA ARG A 161 -9.77 6.91 14.69
C ARG A 161 -8.95 8.15 14.94
N ASN A 162 -7.82 8.05 15.65
CA ASN A 162 -6.92 9.19 15.76
C ASN A 162 -6.52 9.70 14.36
N ASP A 163 -6.39 11.03 14.27
CA ASP A 163 -6.04 11.69 13.03
C ASP A 163 -4.61 11.33 12.58
N HIS A 164 -4.25 11.83 11.41
CA HIS A 164 -3.00 11.51 10.73
C HIS A 164 -1.75 11.93 11.50
N THR A 165 -1.87 12.76 12.53
CA THR A 165 -0.74 13.08 13.42
C THR A 165 -0.41 11.92 14.38
N ARG A 166 -1.28 10.91 14.49
CA ARG A 166 -1.18 9.79 15.46
C ARG A 166 -1.77 8.47 14.91
N THR A 167 -1.46 8.12 13.67
CA THR A 167 -2.05 6.95 12.97
C THR A 167 -1.85 5.61 13.68
N ALA A 168 -0.77 5.45 14.45
CA ALA A 168 -0.47 4.24 15.22
C ALA A 168 -1.26 4.16 16.55
N ASP A 169 -1.74 5.29 17.09
CA ASP A 169 -2.48 5.31 18.35
C ASP A 169 -3.93 4.88 18.12
N ARG A 170 -4.30 3.73 18.67
CA ARG A 170 -5.64 3.12 18.52
C ARG A 170 -6.57 3.44 19.68
N GLY A 171 -6.14 4.28 20.62
CA GLY A 171 -6.86 4.60 21.85
C GLY A 171 -8.19 5.35 21.62
N GLN A 172 -8.41 5.90 20.43
CA GLN A 172 -9.66 6.60 20.08
C GLN A 172 -10.50 5.85 19.04
N ASP A 173 -10.22 4.57 18.79
CA ASP A 173 -11.05 3.83 17.86
C ASP A 173 -12.39 3.42 18.45
N ILE A 174 -13.47 3.66 17.73
CA ILE A 174 -14.79 3.06 17.94
C ILE A 174 -15.32 2.64 16.57
N PHE A 175 -15.94 1.48 16.48
CA PHE A 175 -16.48 0.92 15.25
C PHE A 175 -17.98 0.72 15.37
N ILE A 176 -18.73 1.21 14.38
CA ILE A 176 -20.14 0.87 14.19
C ILE A 176 -20.26 0.19 12.81
N PRO A 177 -20.46 -1.13 12.77
CA PRO A 177 -20.63 -1.87 11.52
C PRO A 177 -21.76 -1.31 10.67
N VAL A 178 -21.61 -1.34 9.35
CA VAL A 178 -22.65 -0.87 8.43
C VAL A 178 -23.08 -1.92 7.40
N THR A 179 -24.28 -1.75 6.86
CA THR A 179 -24.78 -2.47 5.69
C THR A 179 -25.43 -1.53 4.69
N PHE A 180 -25.28 -1.84 3.40
CA PHE A 180 -25.92 -1.13 2.30
C PHE A 180 -27.11 -1.95 1.78
N ALA A 181 -28.16 -1.27 1.31
CA ALA A 181 -29.25 -1.92 0.61
C ALA A 181 -28.78 -2.38 -0.77
N ASP A 182 -29.20 -3.58 -1.20
CA ASP A 182 -29.04 -4.00 -2.59
C ASP A 182 -29.90 -3.12 -3.50
N GLY A 183 -29.35 -2.70 -4.65
CA GLY A 183 -30.05 -1.88 -5.65
C GLY A 183 -31.35 -2.54 -6.18
N PRO A 184 -32.20 -1.82 -6.93
CA PRO A 184 -33.58 -2.23 -7.14
C PRO A 184 -33.69 -3.44 -8.09
N SER A 185 -33.78 -4.63 -7.52
CA SER A 185 -34.42 -5.78 -8.13
C SER A 185 -35.51 -6.30 -7.19
N GLY A 186 -36.77 -6.00 -7.52
CA GLY A 186 -37.96 -6.73 -7.10
C GLY A 186 -38.30 -6.75 -5.60
N GLN A 187 -39.30 -5.96 -5.23
CA GLN A 187 -40.01 -6.08 -3.95
C GLN A 187 -40.44 -7.54 -3.66
N PRO A 188 -40.43 -7.94 -2.38
CA PRO A 188 -41.73 -8.30 -1.80
C PRO A 188 -42.09 -7.35 -0.66
N THR A 189 -43.34 -6.91 -0.69
CA THR A 189 -44.04 -6.25 0.40
C THR A 189 -44.04 -7.14 1.64
N THR A 190 -43.57 -6.64 2.78
CA THR A 190 -44.06 -7.11 4.09
C THR A 190 -44.18 -5.92 5.06
N THR A 191 -45.40 -5.80 5.55
CA THR A 191 -46.03 -4.86 6.49
C THR A 191 -45.14 -4.23 7.58
N ALA A 192 -45.25 -2.91 7.69
CA ALA A 192 -44.68 -2.08 8.77
C ALA A 192 -45.39 -2.27 10.13
N PRO A 193 -44.65 -2.42 11.24
CA PRO A 193 -45.16 -2.22 12.61
C PRO A 193 -45.30 -0.72 12.99
N PRO A 194 -46.12 -0.37 13.99
CA PRO A 194 -46.66 0.98 14.14
C PRO A 194 -45.67 1.99 14.71
N ALA A 195 -45.92 3.26 14.36
CA ALA A 195 -45.17 4.44 14.74
C ALA A 195 -45.03 4.62 16.27
N SER A 196 -43.79 4.84 16.71
CA SER A 196 -43.47 5.35 18.04
C SER A 196 -43.13 6.84 17.92
N THR A 197 -43.87 7.68 18.63
CA THR A 197 -43.70 9.13 18.72
C THR A 197 -42.33 9.52 19.29
N ALA A 198 -41.47 10.12 18.46
CA ALA A 198 -40.28 10.83 18.91
C ALA A 198 -40.64 12.28 19.32
N PRO A 199 -39.99 12.87 20.34
CA PRO A 199 -40.27 14.23 20.76
C PRO A 199 -39.72 15.25 19.77
N THR A 200 -40.56 16.25 19.46
CA THR A 200 -40.21 17.43 18.67
C THR A 200 -39.18 18.29 19.40
N THR A 201 -37.97 18.40 18.85
CA THR A 201 -37.08 19.54 19.13
C THR A 201 -37.07 20.47 17.93
N THR A 202 -37.33 21.74 18.22
CA THR A 202 -37.39 22.84 17.26
C THR A 202 -36.04 23.01 16.54
N PRO A 203 -36.01 23.14 15.19
CA PRO A 203 -34.76 23.33 14.47
C PRO A 203 -34.22 24.74 14.75
N THR A 204 -33.00 24.82 15.28
CA THR A 204 -32.23 26.05 15.34
C THR A 204 -31.66 26.32 13.95
N THR A 205 -32.06 27.43 13.34
CA THR A 205 -31.50 27.92 12.08
C THR A 205 -30.00 28.18 12.24
N ILE A 206 -29.18 27.39 11.54
CA ILE A 206 -27.74 27.65 11.37
C ILE A 206 -27.59 28.68 10.25
N ALA A 207 -26.73 29.68 10.47
CA ALA A 207 -26.40 30.69 9.47
C ALA A 207 -25.75 30.05 8.23
N PRO A 208 -25.99 30.58 7.01
CA PRO A 208 -25.39 30.03 5.79
C PRO A 208 -23.85 30.04 5.88
N PRO A 209 -23.17 28.99 5.40
CA PRO A 209 -21.71 28.94 5.39
C PRO A 209 -21.14 30.10 4.54
N PRO A 210 -19.98 30.67 4.93
CA PRO A 210 -19.29 31.64 4.11
C PRO A 210 -18.93 31.03 2.74
N PRO A 211 -18.93 31.82 1.66
CA PRO A 211 -18.61 31.31 0.33
C PRO A 211 -17.20 30.71 0.32
N ALA A 212 -17.07 29.55 -0.34
CA ALA A 212 -15.80 28.84 -0.49
C ALA A 212 -14.74 29.76 -1.10
N SER A 213 -13.60 29.89 -0.42
CA SER A 213 -12.39 30.45 -1.03
C SER A 213 -11.96 29.52 -2.15
N THR A 214 -12.12 29.97 -3.39
CA THR A 214 -11.67 29.28 -4.59
C THR A 214 -10.16 29.45 -4.73
N THR A 215 -9.38 28.64 -4.03
CA THR A 215 -8.01 28.36 -4.45
C THR A 215 -8.12 27.49 -5.70
N GLU A 216 -7.66 27.99 -6.83
CA GLU A 216 -7.65 27.27 -8.10
C GLU A 216 -6.82 25.98 -7.95
N PRO A 217 -7.32 24.82 -8.42
CA PRO A 217 -6.59 23.55 -8.27
C PRO A 217 -5.24 23.61 -8.98
N SER A 218 -4.21 23.04 -8.35
CA SER A 218 -2.88 22.93 -8.94
C SER A 218 -2.96 22.12 -10.25
N ARG A 219 -2.34 22.63 -11.31
CA ARG A 219 -2.35 22.06 -12.66
C ARG A 219 -0.96 21.62 -13.06
N ALA A 220 -0.87 20.48 -13.74
CA ALA A 220 0.32 20.01 -14.42
C ALA A 220 0.79 21.01 -15.48
N PRO A 221 2.11 21.20 -15.64
CA PRO A 221 2.65 21.97 -16.74
C PRO A 221 2.30 21.30 -18.09
N ASP A 222 2.26 22.10 -19.15
CA ASP A 222 2.21 21.54 -20.49
C ASP A 222 3.58 20.90 -20.79
N VAL A 223 3.57 19.63 -21.20
CA VAL A 223 4.78 18.87 -21.52
C VAL A 223 4.92 18.80 -23.04
N GLU A 224 6.05 19.27 -23.55
CA GLU A 224 6.43 19.09 -24.95
C GLU A 224 7.14 17.74 -25.12
N ILE A 225 6.59 16.89 -25.99
CA ILE A 225 7.19 15.60 -26.33
C ILE A 225 8.08 15.74 -27.56
N SER A 226 9.31 15.23 -27.49
CA SER A 226 10.24 15.21 -28.61
C SER A 226 9.73 14.37 -29.79
N ALA A 227 10.27 14.62 -30.98
CA ALA A 227 9.82 13.95 -32.19
C ALA A 227 10.04 12.42 -32.19
N ASP A 228 11.03 11.95 -31.43
CA ASP A 228 11.30 10.52 -31.21
C ASP A 228 10.43 9.93 -30.09
N GLY A 229 9.62 10.73 -29.40
CA GLY A 229 8.74 10.30 -28.31
C GLY A 229 9.47 9.98 -27.01
N LEU A 230 10.80 10.15 -26.94
CA LEU A 230 11.60 9.70 -25.80
C LEU A 230 11.77 10.75 -24.71
N THR A 231 11.62 12.03 -25.04
CA THR A 231 11.90 13.14 -24.12
C THR A 231 10.65 13.98 -23.89
N GLY A 232 10.31 14.21 -22.63
CA GLY A 232 9.29 15.18 -22.21
C GLY A 232 9.94 16.38 -21.57
N THR A 233 9.58 17.59 -21.99
CA THR A 233 10.12 18.86 -21.45
C THR A 233 9.02 19.74 -20.89
N ALA A 234 9.22 20.26 -19.68
CA ALA A 234 8.33 21.23 -19.04
C ALA A 234 9.15 22.37 -18.42
N GLY A 235 9.25 23.48 -19.16
CA GLY A 235 10.09 24.61 -18.78
C GLY A 235 11.57 24.22 -18.78
N ALA A 236 12.25 24.35 -17.63
CA ALA A 236 13.65 23.98 -17.49
C ALA A 236 13.87 22.48 -17.17
N ARG A 237 12.80 21.72 -16.94
CA ARG A 237 12.87 20.30 -16.56
C ARG A 237 12.65 19.41 -17.76
N SER A 238 13.32 18.27 -17.78
CA SER A 238 13.06 17.22 -18.74
C SER A 238 13.29 15.83 -18.15
N ILE A 239 12.60 14.83 -18.68
CA ILE A 239 13.02 13.44 -18.59
C ILE A 239 13.22 12.86 -19.98
N ALA A 240 14.24 12.02 -20.14
CA ALA A 240 14.50 11.24 -21.33
C ALA A 240 14.47 9.75 -20.98
N LEU A 241 13.75 8.96 -21.78
CA LEU A 241 13.65 7.51 -21.65
C LEU A 241 14.59 6.85 -22.67
N SER A 242 15.24 5.76 -22.26
CA SER A 242 16.00 4.90 -23.19
C SER A 242 15.10 4.19 -24.20
N ALA A 243 13.85 3.92 -23.85
CA ALA A 243 12.80 3.38 -24.72
C ALA A 243 11.41 3.83 -24.24
N ALA A 244 10.50 4.12 -25.19
CA ALA A 244 9.11 4.49 -24.91
C ALA A 244 8.10 3.73 -25.78
N SER A 245 8.54 2.88 -26.70
CA SER A 245 7.67 2.09 -27.57
C SER A 245 8.25 0.70 -27.74
N ASP A 246 7.41 -0.23 -28.21
CA ASP A 246 7.78 -1.64 -28.41
C ASP A 246 8.32 -2.31 -27.14
N LEU A 247 7.82 -1.90 -25.97
CA LEU A 247 8.21 -2.46 -24.67
C LEU A 247 7.64 -3.88 -24.50
N ASP A 248 8.40 -4.79 -23.89
CA ASP A 248 7.94 -6.14 -23.56
C ASP A 248 6.85 -6.06 -22.47
N PRO A 249 5.62 -6.56 -22.73
CA PRO A 249 4.53 -6.52 -21.77
C PRO A 249 4.82 -7.29 -20.47
N ALA A 250 5.71 -8.29 -20.51
CA ALA A 250 6.10 -9.06 -19.32
C ALA A 250 7.08 -8.31 -18.39
N GLY A 251 7.75 -7.27 -18.90
CA GLY A 251 8.72 -6.50 -18.15
C GLY A 251 9.87 -6.00 -19.04
N THR A 252 10.17 -4.71 -19.00
CA THR A 252 11.32 -4.07 -19.65
C THR A 252 12.00 -3.15 -18.66
N GLU A 253 13.34 -3.15 -18.63
CA GLU A 253 14.10 -2.14 -17.89
C GLU A 253 14.30 -0.90 -18.77
N VAL A 254 13.86 0.26 -18.29
CA VAL A 254 13.97 1.55 -18.97
C VAL A 254 14.81 2.48 -18.11
N THR A 255 15.98 2.88 -18.63
CA THR A 255 16.75 3.98 -18.04
C THR A 255 16.03 5.30 -18.26
N VAL A 256 15.94 6.11 -17.19
CA VAL A 256 15.35 7.44 -17.14
C VAL A 256 16.41 8.45 -16.71
N ASP A 257 16.68 9.42 -17.59
CA ASP A 257 17.56 10.55 -17.30
C ASP A 257 16.73 11.81 -17.04
N GLY A 258 16.81 12.35 -15.83
CA GLY A 258 16.14 13.59 -15.44
C GLY A 258 17.11 14.77 -15.37
N ALA A 259 16.66 15.95 -15.78
CA ALA A 259 17.43 17.19 -15.68
C ALA A 259 16.57 18.39 -15.24
N GLY A 260 17.19 19.35 -14.56
CA GLY A 260 16.59 20.64 -14.21
C GLY A 260 15.60 20.60 -13.04
N PHE A 261 15.61 19.54 -12.23
CA PHE A 261 14.77 19.43 -11.04
C PHE A 261 15.39 20.20 -9.87
N ASP A 262 14.54 20.67 -8.94
CA ASP A 262 15.03 21.24 -7.69
C ASP A 262 15.41 20.09 -6.75
N PRO A 263 16.70 19.88 -6.42
CA PRO A 263 17.10 18.79 -5.55
C PRO A 263 16.45 18.89 -4.17
N ALA A 264 16.07 20.08 -3.71
CA ALA A 264 15.38 20.26 -2.43
C ALA A 264 13.96 19.68 -2.39
N VAL A 265 13.37 19.35 -3.55
CA VAL A 265 12.03 18.77 -3.66
C VAL A 265 12.11 17.34 -4.18
N PRO A 266 11.85 16.33 -3.33
CA PRO A 266 11.86 14.94 -3.74
C PRO A 266 10.82 14.64 -4.83
N VAL A 267 11.18 13.75 -5.74
CA VAL A 267 10.27 13.30 -6.80
C VAL A 267 10.18 11.79 -6.84
N GLN A 268 9.08 11.27 -7.38
CA GLN A 268 8.89 9.85 -7.64
C GLN A 268 8.76 9.64 -9.15
N VAL A 269 9.47 8.63 -9.64
CA VAL A 269 9.43 8.18 -11.04
C VAL A 269 8.79 6.80 -11.10
N THR A 270 7.68 6.67 -11.82
CA THR A 270 6.94 5.41 -11.93
C THR A 270 6.04 5.38 -13.17
N LEU A 271 5.70 4.18 -13.65
CA LEU A 271 4.72 3.97 -14.71
C LEU A 271 3.31 4.17 -14.16
N CYS A 272 2.49 4.99 -14.83
CA CYS A 272 1.08 5.16 -14.49
C CYS A 272 0.20 5.14 -15.73
N ARG A 273 -1.08 4.84 -15.52
CA ARG A 273 -2.11 5.28 -16.47
C ARG A 273 -2.05 6.81 -16.59
N ALA A 274 -2.11 7.30 -17.82
CA ALA A 274 -2.07 8.73 -18.10
C ALA A 274 -3.24 9.45 -17.42
N ALA A 275 -2.99 10.69 -16.95
CA ALA A 275 -4.03 11.52 -16.37
C ALA A 275 -5.05 11.94 -17.44
N ALA A 276 -6.35 11.91 -17.11
CA ALA A 276 -7.38 12.33 -18.05
C ALA A 276 -7.42 13.86 -18.27
N SER A 277 -6.77 14.63 -17.38
CA SER A 277 -6.61 16.08 -17.51
C SER A 277 -5.40 16.57 -16.73
N ALA A 278 -4.94 17.79 -17.02
CA ALA A 278 -3.82 18.41 -16.31
C ALA A 278 -4.10 18.74 -14.83
N THR A 279 -5.35 18.68 -14.38
CA THR A 279 -5.72 18.88 -12.96
C THR A 279 -5.94 17.56 -12.22
N GLU A 280 -5.90 16.43 -12.93
CA GLU A 280 -6.06 15.10 -12.36
C GLU A 280 -4.70 14.43 -12.20
N ALA A 281 -4.54 13.63 -11.15
CA ALA A 281 -3.31 12.88 -10.95
C ALA A 281 -3.27 11.67 -11.90
N PRO A 282 -2.10 11.33 -12.48
CA PRO A 282 -1.94 10.07 -13.19
C PRO A 282 -2.11 8.90 -12.21
N GLY A 283 -2.80 7.85 -12.65
CA GLY A 283 -3.14 6.72 -11.79
C GLY A 283 -4.21 5.80 -12.39
N PRO A 284 -4.20 4.50 -12.03
CA PRO A 284 -3.29 3.85 -11.08
C PRO A 284 -1.85 3.77 -11.62
N CYS A 285 -0.89 3.60 -10.70
CA CYS A 285 0.53 3.50 -11.01
C CYS A 285 1.05 2.12 -10.63
N LEU A 286 2.03 1.64 -11.38
CA LEU A 286 2.70 0.37 -11.14
C LEU A 286 3.44 0.44 -9.80
N ALA A 287 2.76 -0.02 -8.75
CA ALA A 287 3.35 -0.27 -7.44
C ALA A 287 3.73 -1.76 -7.40
N GLY A 288 4.83 -2.11 -8.06
CA GLY A 288 5.28 -3.49 -8.17
C GLY A 288 5.69 -4.10 -6.83
N SER A 289 5.73 -5.44 -6.77
CA SER A 289 6.36 -6.19 -5.68
C SER A 289 7.90 -6.01 -5.64
N SER A 290 8.45 -5.37 -6.68
CA SER A 290 9.85 -4.98 -6.80
C SER A 290 10.00 -3.48 -6.50
N PRO A 291 11.02 -3.07 -5.71
CA PRO A 291 11.41 -1.66 -5.63
C PRO A 291 11.81 -1.10 -7.01
N ASP A 292 12.02 -2.00 -7.99
CA ASP A 292 12.45 -1.62 -9.32
C ASP A 292 11.34 -0.98 -10.21
N ALA A 293 10.08 -1.10 -9.81
CA ALA A 293 8.93 -0.53 -10.54
C ALA A 293 8.59 0.93 -10.17
N SER A 294 9.23 1.48 -9.14
CA SER A 294 9.04 2.86 -8.69
C SER A 294 10.28 3.36 -7.96
N ARG A 295 10.86 4.49 -8.40
CA ARG A 295 11.98 5.14 -7.70
C ARG A 295 11.61 6.47 -7.09
N VAL A 296 12.26 6.78 -5.97
CA VAL A 296 12.25 8.11 -5.36
C VAL A 296 13.60 8.77 -5.56
N VAL A 297 13.63 10.02 -6.02
CA VAL A 297 14.85 10.81 -6.16
C VAL A 297 14.90 11.91 -5.08
N ALA A 298 15.98 11.97 -4.30
CA ALA A 298 16.15 12.91 -3.17
C ALA A 298 17.62 13.20 -2.85
N VAL A 299 17.93 14.25 -2.06
CA VAL A 299 19.31 14.65 -1.71
C VAL A 299 19.96 13.78 -0.62
N ASP A 300 19.15 13.14 0.23
CA ASP A 300 19.61 12.29 1.34
C ASP A 300 18.74 11.04 1.40
N PRO A 301 18.99 10.05 0.52
CA PRO A 301 18.17 8.85 0.48
C PRO A 301 18.31 8.08 1.80
N GLN A 302 17.19 7.80 2.47
CA GLN A 302 17.17 6.84 3.59
C GLN A 302 17.79 5.53 3.07
N GLU A 303 18.75 4.93 3.80
CA GLU A 303 19.35 3.66 3.39
C GLU A 303 18.25 2.60 3.16
N GLY A 304 18.03 2.19 1.91
CA GLY A 304 17.00 1.23 1.51
C GLY A 304 16.79 1.14 -0.01
N ASP A 305 16.19 0.03 -0.45
CA ASP A 305 15.93 -0.24 -1.87
C ASP A 305 14.84 0.70 -2.42
N GLY A 306 15.15 1.48 -3.46
CA GLY A 306 14.18 2.33 -4.16
C GLY A 306 14.47 3.84 -4.17
N TYR A 307 15.57 4.30 -3.56
CA TYR A 307 15.98 5.70 -3.61
C TYR A 307 17.17 5.95 -4.55
N VAL A 308 17.18 7.11 -5.20
CA VAL A 308 18.23 7.61 -6.12
C VAL A 308 18.62 9.01 -5.66
N ALA A 309 19.92 9.30 -5.65
CA ALA A 309 20.40 10.63 -5.28
C ALA A 309 20.26 11.61 -6.44
N PHE A 310 19.85 12.85 -6.16
CA PHE A 310 20.08 13.95 -7.09
C PHE A 310 21.58 14.26 -7.19
N ALA A 311 22.04 14.63 -8.38
CA ALA A 311 23.28 15.37 -8.55
C ALA A 311 23.10 16.82 -8.08
N ASP A 312 24.20 17.53 -7.85
CA ASP A 312 24.20 18.92 -7.36
C ASP A 312 23.47 19.89 -8.30
N ASP A 313 23.40 19.56 -9.59
CA ASP A 313 22.70 20.35 -10.62
C ASP A 313 21.23 19.96 -10.82
N GLY A 314 20.70 19.07 -9.96
CA GLY A 314 19.31 18.60 -10.03
C GLY A 314 19.07 17.55 -11.12
N SER A 315 20.13 16.98 -11.70
CA SER A 315 20.02 15.82 -12.59
C SER A 315 19.97 14.49 -11.83
N PHE A 316 19.45 13.45 -12.47
CA PHE A 316 19.49 12.08 -11.95
C PHE A 316 19.42 11.07 -13.11
N THR A 317 19.91 9.86 -12.86
CA THR A 317 19.75 8.70 -13.75
C THR A 317 19.28 7.51 -12.92
N LEU A 318 18.28 6.78 -13.40
CA LEU A 318 17.77 5.58 -12.74
C LEU A 318 17.26 4.57 -13.75
N ASP A 319 17.22 3.29 -13.35
CA ASP A 319 16.59 2.23 -14.13
C ASP A 319 15.22 1.90 -13.54
N LEU A 320 14.20 1.87 -14.39
CA LEU A 320 12.82 1.62 -14.02
C LEU A 320 12.31 0.36 -14.73
N GLU A 321 11.87 -0.64 -13.96
CA GLU A 321 11.18 -1.81 -14.48
C GLU A 321 9.73 -1.43 -14.81
N VAL A 322 9.35 -1.59 -16.08
CA VAL A 322 8.00 -1.29 -16.58
C VAL A 322 7.38 -2.54 -17.16
N ALA A 323 6.11 -2.79 -16.83
CA ALA A 323 5.32 -3.90 -17.37
C ALA A 323 3.95 -3.38 -17.83
N ALA A 324 3.34 -4.07 -18.80
CA ALA A 324 2.09 -3.61 -19.39
C ALA A 324 0.94 -3.60 -18.37
N VAL A 325 0.88 -4.59 -17.48
CA VAL A 325 -0.20 -4.74 -16.51
C VAL A 325 0.18 -4.02 -15.21
N ILE A 326 -0.51 -2.91 -14.93
CA ILE A 326 -0.35 -2.13 -13.70
C ILE A 326 -1.05 -2.81 -12.53
N ASP A 327 -2.28 -3.27 -12.76
CA ASP A 327 -3.12 -4.00 -11.81
C ASP A 327 -4.13 -4.86 -12.57
N GLY A 328 -5.04 -5.52 -11.85
CA GLY A 328 -6.03 -6.43 -12.45
C GLY A 328 -7.03 -5.77 -13.41
N ASP A 329 -7.12 -4.43 -13.41
CA ASP A 329 -8.08 -3.65 -14.20
C ASP A 329 -7.39 -2.68 -15.19
N THR A 330 -6.05 -2.57 -15.15
CA THR A 330 -5.27 -1.58 -15.92
C THR A 330 -4.15 -2.25 -16.69
N ASP A 331 -4.35 -2.36 -18.00
CA ASP A 331 -3.36 -2.82 -18.97
C ASP A 331 -2.99 -1.68 -19.93
N CYS A 332 -1.72 -1.29 -19.93
CA CYS A 332 -1.16 -0.22 -20.77
C CYS A 332 -1.14 -0.54 -22.27
N ARG A 333 -1.59 -1.74 -22.68
CA ARG A 333 -1.89 -2.07 -24.08
C ARG A 333 -3.29 -1.63 -24.49
N GLU A 334 -4.18 -1.43 -23.51
CA GLU A 334 -5.58 -1.07 -23.71
C GLU A 334 -5.87 0.39 -23.36
N VAL A 335 -5.10 0.97 -22.44
CA VAL A 335 -5.21 2.36 -22.00
C VAL A 335 -3.89 3.11 -22.18
N GLU A 336 -3.97 4.43 -22.32
CA GLU A 336 -2.77 5.26 -22.40
C GLU A 336 -2.02 5.24 -21.06
N CYS A 337 -0.74 4.89 -21.12
CA CYS A 337 0.18 4.93 -19.97
C CYS A 337 1.38 5.82 -20.27
N ALA A 338 2.03 6.28 -19.21
CA ALA A 338 3.21 7.11 -19.29
C ALA A 338 4.16 6.80 -18.12
N VAL A 339 5.47 6.95 -18.36
CA VAL A 339 6.43 7.11 -17.27
C VAL A 339 6.26 8.53 -16.74
N THR A 340 5.96 8.64 -15.46
CA THR A 340 5.59 9.90 -14.81
C THR A 340 6.58 10.25 -13.72
N VAL A 341 6.96 11.52 -13.66
CA VAL A 341 7.59 12.16 -12.51
C VAL A 341 6.51 12.94 -11.78
N ARG A 342 6.45 12.78 -10.45
CA ARG A 342 5.55 13.55 -9.58
C ARG A 342 6.26 13.98 -8.32
N ARG A 343 5.74 14.99 -7.64
CA ARG A 343 6.24 15.36 -6.31
C ARG A 343 6.11 14.18 -5.36
N TYR A 344 7.19 13.86 -4.64
CA TYR A 344 7.20 12.86 -3.60
C TYR A 344 7.28 13.52 -2.24
N ALA A 345 6.45 13.07 -1.31
CA ALA A 345 6.49 13.53 0.07
C ALA A 345 7.47 12.69 0.87
N VAL A 346 8.41 13.36 1.54
CA VAL A 346 9.24 12.72 2.56
C VAL A 346 8.52 12.82 3.89
N GLY A 347 7.81 11.76 4.24
CA GLY A 347 6.99 11.68 5.45
C GLY A 347 5.51 11.97 5.22
N ASP A 348 4.69 11.58 6.20
CA ASP A 348 3.23 11.58 6.07
C ASP A 348 2.61 12.98 6.06
N ASP A 349 3.31 13.99 6.58
CA ASP A 349 2.84 15.37 6.73
C ASP A 349 2.76 16.14 5.40
N ASP A 350 3.55 15.77 4.39
CA ASP A 350 3.57 16.42 3.06
C ASP A 350 2.85 15.59 2.00
N THR A 351 2.35 14.39 2.33
CA THR A 351 1.80 13.45 1.34
C THR A 351 0.59 13.99 0.62
N ALA A 352 -0.34 14.64 1.34
CA ALA A 352 -1.53 15.23 0.71
C ALA A 352 -1.18 16.46 -0.14
N ALA A 353 -0.22 17.29 0.30
CA ALA A 353 0.22 18.46 -0.45
C ALA A 353 0.99 18.04 -1.71
N ALA A 354 1.92 17.08 -1.62
CA ALA A 354 2.59 16.48 -2.76
C ALA A 354 1.60 15.79 -3.72
N ALA A 355 0.65 15.04 -3.18
CA ALA A 355 -0.39 14.36 -3.96
C ALA A 355 -1.45 15.32 -4.52
N ALA A 356 -1.50 16.59 -4.12
CA ALA A 356 -2.35 17.64 -4.72
C ALA A 356 -1.55 18.58 -5.63
N ASP A 357 -0.24 18.64 -5.46
CA ASP A 357 0.66 19.49 -6.22
C ASP A 357 1.03 18.86 -7.56
N ARG A 358 0.33 19.29 -8.61
CA ARG A 358 0.60 18.86 -9.99
C ARG A 358 1.72 19.63 -10.66
N THR A 359 2.31 20.64 -10.02
CA THR A 359 3.32 21.49 -10.69
C THR A 359 4.60 20.74 -11.06
N LEU A 360 4.87 19.60 -10.41
CA LEU A 360 5.97 18.69 -10.72
C LEU A 360 5.61 17.55 -11.67
N ASP A 361 4.36 17.42 -12.06
CA ASP A 361 3.93 16.33 -12.94
C ASP A 361 4.56 16.52 -14.33
N LEU A 362 5.35 15.53 -14.75
CA LEU A 362 5.97 15.46 -16.08
C LEU A 362 5.86 14.02 -16.56
N ALA A 363 5.28 13.81 -17.73
CA ALA A 363 4.96 12.47 -18.23
C ALA A 363 5.45 12.28 -19.67
N VAL A 364 6.05 11.12 -19.94
CA VAL A 364 6.39 10.67 -21.30
C VAL A 364 5.54 9.43 -21.60
N PRO A 365 4.65 9.47 -22.61
CA PRO A 365 3.80 8.33 -22.99
C PRO A 365 4.63 7.12 -23.35
N VAL A 366 4.14 5.92 -23.02
CA VAL A 366 4.78 4.66 -23.41
C VAL A 366 3.80 3.69 -24.04
N ALA A 367 4.31 2.81 -24.90
CA ALA A 367 3.55 1.75 -25.56
C ALA A 367 4.24 0.39 -25.47
N PHE A 368 3.45 -0.65 -25.22
CA PHE A 368 3.90 -2.03 -25.13
C PHE A 368 3.52 -2.82 -26.39
N LEU A 369 4.29 -3.86 -26.68
CA LEU A 369 3.96 -4.81 -27.73
C LEU A 369 2.66 -5.55 -27.38
N ALA A 370 1.84 -5.80 -28.40
CA ALA A 370 0.75 -6.77 -28.27
C ALA A 370 1.35 -8.16 -28.02
N GLU A 371 0.77 -8.93 -27.09
CA GLU A 371 1.19 -10.32 -26.90
C GLU A 371 1.01 -11.07 -28.23
N SER A 372 2.07 -11.75 -28.67
CA SER A 372 1.93 -12.70 -29.77
C SER A 372 1.03 -13.83 -29.30
N PRO A 373 0.01 -14.24 -30.06
CA PRO A 373 -0.80 -15.40 -29.69
C PRO A 373 0.13 -16.57 -29.44
N VAL A 374 0.04 -17.18 -28.26
CA VAL A 374 0.71 -18.46 -28.00
C VAL A 374 0.09 -19.46 -28.97
N GLU A 375 0.81 -19.83 -30.04
CA GLU A 375 0.39 -20.94 -30.88
C GLU A 375 0.26 -22.16 -29.97
N PRO A 376 -0.91 -22.80 -29.89
CA PRO A 376 -1.07 -23.98 -29.05
C PRO A 376 -0.03 -25.01 -29.50
N ALA A 377 0.76 -25.51 -28.54
CA ALA A 377 1.66 -26.61 -28.80
C ALA A 377 0.80 -27.79 -29.30
N ASP A 378 1.05 -28.24 -30.53
CA ASP A 378 0.42 -29.41 -31.11
C ASP A 378 0.53 -30.58 -30.13
N GLU A 379 -0.58 -30.95 -29.49
CA GLU A 379 -0.68 -32.24 -28.81
C GLU A 379 -0.57 -33.33 -29.89
N PRO A 380 0.29 -34.35 -29.73
CA PRO A 380 0.33 -35.44 -30.68
C PRO A 380 -1.02 -36.19 -30.62
N ASP A 381 -1.71 -36.28 -31.77
CA ASP A 381 -2.93 -37.05 -31.95
C ASP A 381 -2.70 -38.54 -31.59
N ASP A 382 -3.11 -38.94 -30.39
CA ASP A 382 -3.27 -40.35 -30.00
C ASP A 382 -4.63 -40.87 -30.52
N ASP A 383 -4.74 -41.07 -31.84
CA ASP A 383 -5.87 -41.78 -32.46
C ASP A 383 -5.36 -42.80 -33.50
N GLU A 384 -4.85 -43.93 -33.03
CA GLU A 384 -4.85 -45.16 -33.84
C GLU A 384 -5.22 -46.39 -32.97
N GLU A 385 -6.52 -46.50 -32.67
CA GLU A 385 -7.13 -47.77 -32.25
C GLU A 385 -7.69 -48.48 -33.49
N ALA A 386 -7.12 -49.63 -33.89
CA ALA A 386 -7.89 -50.89 -33.93
C ALA A 386 -7.12 -52.08 -34.53
N ALA A 387 -7.42 -53.22 -33.90
CA ALA A 387 -7.46 -54.58 -34.45
C ALA A 387 -6.19 -55.44 -34.38
N ALA A 388 -6.18 -56.28 -33.35
CA ALA A 388 -5.53 -57.59 -33.34
C ALA A 388 -5.90 -58.43 -34.57
N PRO A 389 -5.03 -59.39 -34.94
CA PRO A 389 -5.56 -60.74 -35.07
C PRO A 389 -4.75 -61.82 -34.36
N ALA A 390 -5.53 -62.83 -33.98
CA ALA A 390 -5.28 -64.19 -33.56
C ALA A 390 -3.88 -64.81 -33.72
N VAL A 391 -3.53 -65.57 -32.67
CA VAL A 391 -2.56 -66.66 -32.66
C VAL A 391 -2.88 -67.78 -33.66
N THR A 392 -1.90 -68.16 -34.49
CA THR A 392 -1.68 -69.54 -34.94
C THR A 392 -0.18 -69.79 -35.08
N ALA A 393 0.30 -70.84 -34.43
CA ALA A 393 1.65 -71.37 -34.56
C ALA A 393 1.77 -72.26 -35.81
N SER A 394 2.92 -72.19 -36.50
CA SER A 394 3.54 -73.34 -37.18
C SER A 394 4.94 -72.99 -37.71
N ASP A 395 5.83 -73.97 -37.53
CA ASP A 395 7.26 -74.05 -37.84
C ASP A 395 7.71 -73.66 -39.26
N THR A 396 8.96 -73.18 -39.38
CA THR A 396 10.10 -73.86 -40.04
C THR A 396 11.12 -72.84 -40.60
N ASP A 397 12.40 -73.16 -40.38
CA ASP A 397 13.66 -72.61 -40.90
C ASP A 397 13.67 -72.11 -42.36
N ASP A 398 14.42 -71.03 -42.65
CA ASP A 398 15.79 -71.06 -43.20
C ASP A 398 16.19 -69.72 -43.87
N GLY A 399 17.44 -69.28 -43.62
CA GLY A 399 18.28 -68.67 -44.67
C GLY A 399 18.50 -67.14 -44.72
N GLY A 400 19.54 -66.66 -43.99
CA GLY A 400 20.58 -65.71 -44.45
C GLY A 400 20.20 -64.23 -44.72
N GLY A 401 20.96 -63.21 -44.33
CA GLY A 401 22.27 -63.09 -43.70
C GLY A 401 22.76 -61.63 -43.74
N SER A 402 23.78 -61.31 -42.91
CA SER A 402 24.66 -60.12 -42.96
C SER A 402 24.01 -58.78 -42.59
N SER A 403 24.49 -57.92 -41.69
CA SER A 403 25.77 -57.77 -40.99
C SER A 403 25.61 -56.75 -39.84
N LEU A 404 26.09 -57.09 -38.64
CA LEU A 404 26.56 -56.15 -37.59
C LEU A 404 27.87 -55.45 -38.08
N PRO A 405 28.43 -54.36 -37.48
CA PRO A 405 28.42 -54.09 -36.03
C PRO A 405 28.46 -52.62 -35.47
N TRP A 406 27.94 -52.48 -34.24
CA TRP A 406 28.50 -51.83 -33.03
C TRP A 406 28.89 -50.33 -33.03
N LEU A 407 28.40 -49.60 -32.00
CA LEU A 407 29.25 -49.07 -30.93
C LEU A 407 28.43 -48.78 -29.66
N LEU A 408 28.86 -49.40 -28.57
CA LEU A 408 28.45 -49.18 -27.18
C LEU A 408 29.04 -47.87 -26.64
N GLY A 409 28.33 -47.26 -25.70
CA GLY A 409 28.89 -46.19 -24.85
C GLY A 409 27.91 -45.76 -23.77
N GLY A 410 27.65 -46.61 -22.78
CA GLY A 410 27.14 -46.15 -21.48
C GLY A 410 28.29 -45.75 -20.58
N LEU A 411 28.11 -44.76 -19.70
CA LEU A 411 28.27 -44.91 -18.24
C LEU A 411 28.00 -43.61 -17.46
N THR A 412 27.28 -43.80 -16.34
CA THR A 412 27.41 -43.18 -15.01
C THR A 412 27.02 -41.73 -14.71
N VAL A 413 25.95 -41.67 -13.91
CA VAL A 413 25.65 -40.72 -12.84
C VAL A 413 26.76 -40.72 -11.77
N LEU A 414 27.12 -39.53 -11.26
CA LEU A 414 27.75 -39.36 -9.95
C LEU A 414 27.33 -38.03 -9.33
N ALA A 415 26.56 -38.11 -8.24
CA ALA A 415 26.24 -37.01 -7.35
C ALA A 415 27.42 -36.74 -6.42
N ALA A 416 27.75 -35.46 -6.21
CA ALA A 416 28.68 -35.02 -5.18
C ALA A 416 28.14 -33.80 -4.45
N ALA A 417 27.72 -34.01 -3.20
CA ALA A 417 27.52 -32.97 -2.21
C ALA A 417 28.89 -32.50 -1.69
N GLY A 418 29.06 -31.19 -1.50
CA GLY A 418 30.26 -30.61 -0.90
C GLY A 418 29.98 -29.21 -0.37
N GLY A 419 29.87 -29.09 0.96
CA GLY A 419 29.80 -27.80 1.66
C GLY A 419 31.13 -27.06 1.67
N GLY A 420 31.08 -25.73 1.66
CA GLY A 420 32.22 -24.83 1.78
C GLY A 420 31.99 -23.80 2.88
N ALA A 421 32.90 -23.79 3.85
CA ALA A 421 32.85 -23.01 5.08
C ALA A 421 33.20 -21.53 4.88
N ALA A 422 32.57 -20.67 5.69
CA ALA A 422 32.84 -19.24 5.80
C ALA A 422 34.20 -18.96 6.47
N TRP A 423 34.97 -18.03 5.90
CA TRP A 423 36.23 -17.54 6.45
C TRP A 423 36.00 -16.15 7.07
N PHE A 424 36.19 -16.04 8.40
CA PHE A 424 36.15 -14.78 9.14
C PHE A 424 37.57 -14.20 9.21
N VAL A 425 37.80 -13.01 8.63
CA VAL A 425 39.02 -12.22 8.84
C VAL A 425 38.79 -11.20 9.94
N ARG A 426 39.55 -11.33 11.02
CA ARG A 426 39.61 -10.40 12.13
C ARG A 426 40.89 -9.57 12.02
N SER A 427 40.81 -8.33 11.57
CA SER A 427 41.91 -7.36 11.66
C SER A 427 41.85 -6.63 13.01
N ARG A 428 43.00 -6.64 13.72
CA ARG A 428 43.20 -5.89 14.98
C ARG A 428 43.86 -4.54 14.69
N ARG A 429 43.47 -3.58 15.51
CA ARG A 429 43.87 -2.16 15.65
C ARG A 429 45.38 -1.92 15.65
N VAL A 430 45.77 -0.75 15.15
CA VAL A 430 46.95 -0.01 15.60
C VAL A 430 46.50 1.42 15.93
N ALA A 431 46.87 1.88 17.12
CA ALA A 431 46.80 3.26 17.57
C ALA A 431 48.22 3.70 17.95
N ALA A 432 48.59 4.95 17.60
CA ALA A 432 49.55 5.85 18.26
C ALA A 432 50.02 6.94 17.27
N PRO A 433 50.61 8.05 17.73
CA PRO A 433 50.79 8.51 19.11
C PRO A 433 49.92 9.71 19.52
#